data_AF-A0A1G1QAU2-F1
#
_entry.id   AF-A0A1G1QAU2-F1
#
_cell.length_a   1.000
_cell.length_b   1.000
_cell.length_c   1.000
_cell.angle_alpha   90.00
_cell.angle_beta   90.00
_cell.angle_gamma   90.00
#
_symmetry.space_group_name_H-M   'P 1'
#
loop_
_entity.id
_entity.type
_entity.pdbx_description
1 polymer ?
#
loop_
_entity_poly.entity_id
_entity_poly.type
_entity_poly.pdbx_seq_one_letter_code
_entity_poly.pdbx_strand_id
1 'polypeptide(L)'
;MRKISISDLITKSIDRTKFILFDPISLKKWLYLLFIAYMAGAIGGGSGSGGGNNFSPRERNSEASTKQEFVVVQNSNVDYSQPITETQQVEYLDEESGSLNMQNRSKNFNFANMFSGMSLIGYIFIFIGIIIIIALIVLFTWLSSRFKFIWFNSIHNDVYDIVEPFGRYRVAGNSLFKVMLVISVIGLLSFAIITFITLFSIHSAGAFDKNFDWTFLIGLKIFIAPILILLSVIVFFAILTVCIDHFVVTIMAMDKCLFGEAWGKFARIYKENTKDFWLYILVLIGLGIATGIIATIIAVIVIIALMLIAVIVFGLLFVLFQMIMKAKIIFAIVAFALGVPFALIAFLIITSIGLPFAVFFRNFSLYFISSLDCGYSPLALDNFDDIKTINL
;
A
#
# COMPACT_ATOMS: atom_id res chain seq x y z
N MET A 1 12.51 -16.63 36.13
CA MET A 1 12.39 -15.57 35.11
C MET A 1 13.44 -15.81 34.04
N ARG A 2 13.08 -16.51 32.96
CA ARG A 2 13.98 -16.69 31.83
C ARG A 2 13.94 -15.38 31.02
N LYS A 3 14.84 -14.43 31.30
CA LYS A 3 14.97 -13.22 30.48
C LYS A 3 15.51 -13.63 29.12
N ILE A 4 14.63 -14.01 28.21
CA ILE A 4 15.00 -14.32 26.83
C ILE A 4 15.33 -12.98 26.17
N SER A 5 16.55 -12.86 25.64
CA SER A 5 16.94 -11.64 24.95
C SER A 5 16.15 -11.50 23.64
N ILE A 6 15.87 -10.26 23.22
CA ILE A 6 15.24 -9.98 21.93
C ILE A 6 16.06 -10.59 20.78
N SER A 7 17.39 -10.60 20.91
CA SER A 7 18.29 -11.26 19.95
C SER A 7 17.98 -12.75 19.78
N ASP A 8 17.63 -13.42 20.88
CA ASP A 8 17.34 -14.85 20.89
C ASP A 8 15.98 -15.10 20.23
N LEU A 9 15.00 -14.24 20.51
CA LEU A 9 13.69 -14.29 19.85
C LEU A 9 13.82 -14.10 18.33
N ILE A 10 14.65 -13.14 17.88
CA ILE A 10 14.90 -12.91 16.46
C ILE A 10 15.57 -14.14 15.83
N THR A 11 16.62 -14.67 16.47
CA THR A 11 17.35 -15.85 15.97
C THR A 11 16.44 -17.07 15.85
N LYS A 12 15.66 -17.37 16.89
CA LYS A 12 14.69 -18.47 16.88
C LYS A 12 13.61 -18.29 15.81
N SER A 13 13.19 -17.05 15.57
CA SER A 13 12.20 -16.73 14.52
C SER A 13 12.77 -16.93 13.11
N ILE A 14 14.03 -16.55 12.89
CA ILE A 14 14.74 -16.79 11.62
C ILE A 14 14.91 -18.29 11.39
N ASP A 15 15.37 -19.03 12.39
CA ASP A 15 15.61 -20.47 12.29
C ASP A 15 14.30 -21.23 12.03
N ARG A 16 13.21 -20.89 12.73
CA ARG A 16 11.88 -21.48 12.46
C ARG A 16 11.36 -21.11 11.06
N THR A 17 11.59 -19.89 10.60
CA THR A 17 11.21 -19.47 9.25
C THR A 17 11.96 -20.26 8.19
N LYS A 18 13.26 -20.50 8.41
CA LYS A 18 14.08 -21.31 7.51
C LYS A 18 13.57 -22.74 7.45
N PHE A 19 13.26 -23.33 8.60
CA PHE A 19 12.69 -24.67 8.67
C PHE A 19 11.35 -24.77 7.92
N ILE A 20 10.40 -23.87 8.20
CA ILE A 20 9.06 -23.92 7.56
C ILE A 20 9.16 -23.76 6.04
N LEU A 21 10.01 -22.86 5.54
CA LEU A 21 10.02 -22.53 4.11
C LEU A 21 11.07 -23.29 3.29
N PHE A 22 12.22 -23.61 3.88
CA PHE A 22 13.37 -24.12 3.14
C PHE A 22 13.76 -25.56 3.50
N ASP A 23 13.11 -26.20 4.49
CA ASP A 23 13.45 -27.56 4.92
C ASP A 23 12.22 -28.49 5.03
N PRO A 24 11.88 -29.29 3.98
CA PRO A 24 12.40 -29.24 2.62
C PRO A 24 11.67 -28.18 1.76
N ILE A 25 12.40 -27.60 0.79
CA ILE A 25 11.80 -26.72 -0.22
C ILE A 25 10.79 -27.53 -1.06
N SER A 26 9.51 -27.19 -0.96
CA SER A 26 8.48 -27.73 -1.85
C SER A 26 7.62 -26.61 -2.44
N LEU A 27 7.59 -26.53 -3.78
CA LEU A 27 6.81 -25.51 -4.50
C LEU A 27 5.33 -25.57 -4.15
N LYS A 28 4.80 -26.77 -3.89
CA LYS A 28 3.44 -26.97 -3.41
C LYS A 28 3.23 -26.24 -2.07
N LYS A 29 4.02 -26.54 -1.04
CA LYS A 29 3.92 -25.87 0.28
C LYS A 29 4.07 -24.36 0.14
N TRP A 30 5.03 -23.89 -0.67
CA TRP A 30 5.21 -22.46 -0.96
C TRP A 30 3.96 -21.81 -1.53
N LEU A 31 3.35 -22.39 -2.56
CA LEU A 31 2.16 -21.82 -3.20
C LEU A 31 0.95 -21.81 -2.25
N TYR A 32 0.75 -22.87 -1.46
CA TYR A 32 -0.31 -22.92 -0.46
C TYR A 32 -0.08 -21.88 0.65
N LEU A 33 1.13 -21.79 1.21
CA LEU A 33 1.46 -20.79 2.22
C LEU A 33 1.37 -19.36 1.67
N LEU A 34 1.78 -19.13 0.42
CA LEU A 34 1.62 -17.85 -0.27
C LEU A 34 0.15 -17.45 -0.34
N PHE A 35 -0.70 -18.36 -0.78
CA PHE A 35 -2.14 -18.13 -0.87
C PHE A 35 -2.77 -17.89 0.51
N ILE A 36 -2.42 -18.71 1.51
CA ILE A 36 -2.92 -18.57 2.88
C ILE A 36 -2.49 -17.22 3.47
N ALA A 37 -1.22 -16.86 3.31
CA ALA A 37 -0.68 -15.59 3.80
C ALA A 37 -1.33 -14.39 3.09
N TYR A 38 -1.52 -14.46 1.77
CA TYR A 38 -2.14 -13.38 0.99
C TYR A 38 -3.60 -13.19 1.40
N MET A 39 -4.35 -14.29 1.49
CA MET A 39 -5.74 -14.24 1.96
C MET A 39 -5.83 -13.77 3.41
N ALA A 40 -4.89 -14.13 4.29
CA ALA A 40 -4.83 -13.66 5.67
C ALA A 40 -4.49 -12.17 5.79
N GLY A 41 -4.04 -11.51 4.71
CA GLY A 41 -3.50 -10.15 4.74
C GLY A 41 -2.08 -10.06 5.29
N ALA A 42 -1.38 -11.18 5.42
CA ALA A 42 0.01 -11.25 5.90
C ALA A 42 1.02 -10.81 4.81
N ILE A 43 0.67 -11.01 3.53
CA ILE A 43 1.44 -10.54 2.37
C ILE A 43 0.48 -9.95 1.34
N GLY A 44 0.38 -8.63 1.25
CA GLY A 44 -0.54 -8.00 0.31
C GLY A 44 -0.91 -6.60 0.76
N GLY A 45 -0.37 -5.60 0.07
CA GLY A 45 -0.71 -4.21 0.31
C GLY A 45 -2.17 -3.94 -0.03
N GLY A 46 -3.02 -3.87 1.00
CA GLY A 46 -4.43 -3.57 0.86
C GLY A 46 -5.14 -3.69 2.20
N SER A 47 -5.24 -2.55 2.91
CA SER A 47 -5.96 -2.35 4.18
C SER A 47 -5.45 -3.15 5.40
N GLY A 48 -4.64 -2.47 6.23
CA GLY A 48 -4.28 -2.89 7.58
C GLY A 48 -2.93 -3.58 7.67
N SER A 49 -2.04 -3.08 8.53
CA SER A 49 -0.71 -3.61 8.86
C SER A 49 0.28 -3.78 7.69
N GLY A 50 0.89 -2.68 7.27
CA GLY A 50 2.05 -2.69 6.38
C GLY A 50 2.51 -1.26 6.13
N GLY A 51 3.31 -0.72 7.05
CA GLY A 51 3.90 0.60 6.93
C GLY A 51 4.81 0.69 5.71
N GLY A 52 4.27 1.12 4.58
CA GLY A 52 4.99 1.51 3.38
C GLY A 52 4.74 2.98 3.12
N ASN A 53 5.47 3.84 3.83
CA ASN A 53 5.48 5.27 3.53
C ASN A 53 6.21 5.45 2.21
N ASN A 54 5.48 5.78 1.15
CA ASN A 54 6.07 6.26 -0.11
C ASN A 54 6.71 7.64 0.12
N PHE A 55 7.98 7.65 0.53
CA PHE A 55 8.85 8.81 0.33
C PHE A 55 9.57 8.63 -1.00
N SER A 56 9.10 9.31 -2.04
CA SER A 56 9.86 9.51 -3.27
C SER A 56 11.02 10.49 -3.01
N PRO A 57 12.29 10.13 -3.25
CA PRO A 57 13.38 11.11 -3.31
C PRO A 57 13.12 12.07 -4.46
N ARG A 58 13.02 13.37 -4.15
CA ARG A 58 12.96 14.43 -5.16
C ARG A 58 14.38 14.69 -5.66
N GLU A 59 14.82 13.90 -6.64
CA GLU A 59 15.98 14.28 -7.45
C GLU A 59 15.57 15.43 -8.37
N ARG A 60 16.28 16.56 -8.27
CA ARG A 60 16.41 17.48 -9.39
C ARG A 60 17.85 17.96 -9.46
N ASN A 61 18.50 17.44 -10.49
CA ASN A 61 19.83 17.68 -11.00
C ASN A 61 20.37 19.10 -10.76
N SER A 62 21.60 19.14 -10.29
CA SER A 62 22.58 20.17 -10.63
C SER A 62 22.89 20.05 -12.12
N GLU A 63 22.47 21.03 -12.91
CA GLU A 63 23.13 21.34 -14.18
C GLU A 63 23.52 22.82 -14.18
N ALA A 64 24.80 23.01 -14.41
CA ALA A 64 25.48 24.28 -14.49
C ALA A 64 25.23 24.98 -15.84
N SER A 65 25.34 26.31 -15.80
CA SER A 65 25.72 27.20 -16.90
C SER A 65 24.74 27.39 -18.06
N THR A 66 24.09 28.56 -18.10
CA THR A 66 24.01 29.34 -19.34
C THR A 66 24.16 30.82 -18.99
N LYS A 67 25.22 31.42 -19.52
CA LYS A 67 25.60 32.83 -19.38
C LYS A 67 24.50 33.73 -19.92
N GLN A 68 24.12 34.75 -19.17
CA GLN A 68 23.42 35.91 -19.73
C GLN A 68 24.42 36.70 -20.58
N GLU A 69 24.24 36.67 -21.89
CA GLU A 69 24.93 37.57 -22.82
C GLU A 69 24.06 38.81 -23.00
N PHE A 70 24.56 39.93 -22.48
CA PHE A 70 23.98 41.25 -22.60
C PHE A 70 24.28 41.78 -24.01
N VAL A 71 23.32 41.68 -24.92
CA VAL A 71 23.44 42.30 -26.25
C VAL A 71 23.02 43.76 -26.14
N VAL A 72 24.02 44.64 -26.09
CA VAL A 72 23.86 46.08 -26.34
C VAL A 72 23.56 46.25 -27.82
N VAL A 73 22.34 46.63 -28.18
CA VAL A 73 22.04 47.11 -29.53
C VAL A 73 22.37 48.60 -29.59
N GLN A 74 23.38 48.88 -30.39
CA GLN A 74 23.99 50.18 -30.62
C GLN A 74 23.10 51.04 -31.52
N ASN A 75 22.82 52.26 -31.06
CA ASN A 75 22.09 53.27 -31.80
C ASN A 75 23.03 53.89 -32.85
N SER A 76 22.61 53.94 -34.12
CA SER A 76 23.27 54.76 -35.16
C SER A 76 22.24 55.42 -36.07
N ASN A 77 22.24 56.75 -36.02
CA ASN A 77 21.45 57.68 -36.82
C ASN A 77 21.72 57.55 -38.33
N VAL A 78 20.71 57.72 -39.18
CA VAL A 78 20.77 58.52 -40.43
C VAL A 78 19.37 59.09 -40.75
N ASP A 79 19.37 60.20 -41.49
CA ASP A 79 18.49 61.36 -41.46
C ASP A 79 17.82 61.65 -42.83
N TYR A 80 16.68 62.37 -42.77
CA TYR A 80 15.94 63.21 -43.76
C TYR A 80 15.59 62.79 -45.23
N SER A 81 14.26 62.83 -45.49
CA SER A 81 13.53 63.60 -46.55
C SER A 81 13.26 63.06 -47.99
N GLN A 82 12.03 63.38 -48.46
CA GLN A 82 11.48 63.57 -49.85
C GLN A 82 10.62 62.41 -50.45
N PRO A 83 9.72 62.68 -51.44
CA PRO A 83 8.38 63.27 -51.34
C PRO A 83 7.25 62.34 -51.86
N ILE A 84 6.00 62.78 -51.72
CA ILE A 84 4.77 62.07 -52.13
C ILE A 84 4.60 62.13 -53.67
N THR A 85 4.33 60.99 -54.30
CA THR A 85 3.71 60.91 -55.65
C THR A 85 2.66 59.80 -55.67
N GLU A 86 1.58 60.07 -56.41
CA GLU A 86 0.22 59.52 -56.35
C GLU A 86 -0.01 58.03 -56.68
N THR A 87 -1.06 57.52 -56.00
CA THR A 87 -2.12 56.57 -56.41
C THR A 87 -1.77 55.13 -56.81
N GLN A 88 -2.28 54.15 -56.04
CA GLN A 88 -3.46 53.36 -56.42
C GLN A 88 -3.91 52.37 -55.32
N GLN A 89 -5.18 52.52 -54.93
CA GLN A 89 -6.16 51.54 -54.43
C GLN A 89 -5.68 50.39 -53.51
N VAL A 90 -6.02 50.49 -52.22
CA VAL A 90 -6.36 49.31 -51.41
C VAL A 90 -7.64 49.60 -50.62
N GLU A 91 -8.56 48.68 -50.79
CA GLU A 91 -9.89 48.53 -50.23
C GLU A 91 -9.88 48.62 -48.69
N TYR A 92 -10.70 49.50 -48.13
CA TYR A 92 -10.92 49.60 -46.69
C TYR A 92 -11.85 48.46 -46.25
N LEU A 93 -11.31 47.53 -45.44
CA LEU A 93 -12.09 46.70 -44.54
C LEU A 93 -11.67 47.04 -43.11
N ASP A 94 -12.64 47.43 -42.32
CA ASP A 94 -12.53 47.90 -40.94
C ASP A 94 -11.81 46.88 -40.05
N GLU A 95 -10.60 47.21 -39.58
CA GLU A 95 -9.96 46.50 -38.47
C GLU A 95 -10.34 47.21 -37.17
N GLU A 96 -11.54 46.85 -36.73
CA GLU A 96 -12.12 47.15 -35.44
C GLU A 96 -11.10 46.89 -34.31
N SER A 97 -11.01 47.87 -33.42
CA SER A 97 -10.24 47.85 -32.17
C SER A 97 -10.56 46.63 -31.29
N GLY A 98 -9.95 45.49 -31.61
CA GLY A 98 -9.93 44.30 -30.79
C GLY A 98 -8.75 44.34 -29.84
N SER A 99 -8.86 45.13 -28.77
CA SER A 99 -8.05 44.86 -27.58
C SER A 99 -8.34 43.41 -27.18
N LEU A 100 -7.42 42.51 -27.51
CA LEU A 100 -7.44 41.12 -27.05
C LEU A 100 -7.26 41.18 -25.54
N ASN A 101 -8.40 41.32 -24.86
CA ASN A 101 -8.59 40.99 -23.47
C ASN A 101 -8.05 39.57 -23.30
N MET A 102 -6.79 39.44 -22.87
CA MET A 102 -6.33 38.29 -22.10
C MET A 102 -7.02 38.34 -20.73
N GLN A 103 -8.35 38.35 -20.74
CA GLN A 103 -9.19 38.06 -19.60
C GLN A 103 -9.01 36.57 -19.30
N ASN A 104 -8.04 36.30 -18.43
CA ASN A 104 -8.28 35.55 -17.22
C ASN A 104 -9.24 34.35 -17.39
N ARG A 105 -8.88 33.39 -18.24
CA ARG A 105 -9.58 32.10 -18.30
C ARG A 105 -9.06 31.19 -17.17
N SER A 106 -9.20 31.67 -15.94
CA SER A 106 -9.28 30.80 -14.76
C SER A 106 -10.53 29.94 -14.94
N LYS A 107 -10.39 28.79 -15.59
CA LYS A 107 -11.42 27.77 -15.55
C LYS A 107 -11.49 27.30 -14.09
N ASN A 108 -12.35 27.93 -13.31
CA ASN A 108 -12.73 27.43 -11.99
C ASN A 108 -13.20 25.98 -12.20
N PHE A 109 -12.46 25.03 -11.62
CA PHE A 109 -12.80 23.62 -11.69
C PHE A 109 -14.10 23.39 -10.90
N ASN A 110 -15.24 23.46 -11.58
CA ASN A 110 -16.54 23.25 -10.96
C ASN A 110 -16.81 21.75 -10.86
N PHE A 111 -16.60 21.16 -9.68
CA PHE A 111 -16.86 19.74 -9.40
C PHE A 111 -18.30 19.33 -9.75
N ALA A 112 -19.26 20.23 -9.54
CA ALA A 112 -20.66 20.04 -9.93
C ALA A 112 -20.82 19.78 -11.43
N ASN A 113 -20.01 20.42 -12.27
CA ASN A 113 -20.11 20.28 -13.72
C ASN A 113 -19.56 18.94 -14.23
N MET A 114 -18.67 18.29 -13.46
CA MET A 114 -18.09 16.98 -13.81
C MET A 114 -19.15 15.87 -13.88
N PHE A 115 -20.19 15.96 -13.04
CA PHE A 115 -21.27 14.98 -13.00
C PHE A 115 -22.56 15.50 -13.67
N SER A 116 -22.72 16.82 -13.81
CA SER A 116 -23.94 17.45 -14.34
C SER A 116 -24.35 17.02 -15.76
N GLY A 117 -23.42 16.52 -16.57
CA GLY A 117 -23.70 16.05 -17.94
C GLY A 117 -23.97 14.55 -18.04
N MET A 118 -24.01 13.84 -16.91
CA MET A 118 -24.12 12.38 -16.89
C MET A 118 -25.58 11.96 -17.00
N SER A 119 -25.88 11.03 -17.90
CA SER A 119 -27.23 10.48 -18.05
C SER A 119 -27.63 9.68 -16.81
N LEU A 120 -28.94 9.50 -16.59
CA LEU A 120 -29.49 8.69 -15.50
C LEU A 120 -28.88 7.27 -15.47
N ILE A 121 -28.61 6.69 -16.65
CA ILE A 121 -27.95 5.39 -16.79
C ILE A 121 -26.55 5.40 -16.15
N GLY A 122 -25.81 6.50 -16.29
CA GLY A 122 -24.46 6.64 -15.75
C GLY A 122 -24.47 6.59 -14.23
N TYR A 123 -25.37 7.33 -13.58
CA TYR A 123 -25.50 7.30 -12.12
C TYR A 123 -25.85 5.92 -11.58
N ILE A 124 -26.70 5.17 -12.29
CA ILE A 124 -27.01 3.77 -11.94
C ILE A 124 -25.75 2.90 -11.98
N PHE A 125 -24.92 3.01 -13.03
CA PHE A 125 -23.66 2.25 -13.10
C PHE A 125 -22.68 2.59 -11.98
N ILE A 126 -22.55 3.88 -11.62
CA ILE A 126 -21.73 4.30 -10.47
C ILE A 126 -22.26 3.66 -9.18
N PHE A 127 -23.57 3.73 -8.95
CA PHE A 127 -24.20 3.19 -7.75
C PHE A 127 -24.01 1.67 -7.64
N ILE A 128 -24.24 0.93 -8.73
CA ILE A 128 -23.97 -0.51 -8.80
C ILE A 128 -22.50 -0.81 -8.56
N GLY A 129 -21.60 -0.03 -9.17
CA GLY A 129 -20.16 -0.15 -8.96
C GLY A 129 -19.76 0.01 -7.49
N ILE A 130 -20.32 1.02 -6.81
CA ILE A 130 -20.09 1.24 -5.37
C ILE A 130 -20.59 0.07 -4.54
N ILE A 131 -21.79 -0.46 -4.83
CA ILE A 131 -22.32 -1.64 -4.12
C ILE A 131 -21.41 -2.85 -4.30
N ILE A 132 -20.93 -3.10 -5.52
CA ILE A 132 -20.01 -4.21 -5.80
C ILE A 132 -18.71 -4.04 -5.03
N ILE A 133 -18.13 -2.84 -5.01
CA ILE A 133 -16.91 -2.54 -4.26
C ILE A 133 -17.12 -2.79 -2.76
N ILE A 134 -18.23 -2.32 -2.19
CA ILE A 134 -18.56 -2.56 -0.76
C ILE A 134 -18.72 -4.07 -0.49
N ALA A 135 -19.43 -4.79 -1.36
CA ALA A 135 -19.62 -6.24 -1.22
C ALA A 135 -18.27 -6.99 -1.27
N LEU A 136 -17.37 -6.58 -2.17
CA LEU A 136 -16.01 -7.14 -2.25
C LEU A 136 -15.20 -6.83 -0.99
N ILE A 137 -15.22 -5.59 -0.49
CA ILE A 137 -14.54 -5.23 0.76
C ILE A 137 -15.02 -6.11 1.90
N VAL A 138 -16.33 -6.24 2.08
CA VAL A 138 -16.91 -7.09 3.14
C VAL A 138 -16.52 -8.56 2.97
N LEU A 139 -16.58 -9.08 1.74
CA LEU A 139 -16.18 -10.45 1.42
C LEU A 139 -14.71 -10.70 1.76
N PHE A 140 -13.81 -9.81 1.34
CA PHE A 140 -12.38 -9.94 1.59
C PHE A 140 -12.03 -9.74 3.07
N THR A 141 -12.72 -8.86 3.81
CA THR A 141 -12.55 -8.74 5.27
C THR A 141 -13.00 -10.03 5.99
N TRP A 142 -14.10 -10.64 5.55
CA TRP A 142 -14.56 -11.92 6.08
C TRP A 142 -13.56 -13.05 5.79
N LEU A 143 -13.07 -13.11 4.56
CA LEU A 143 -12.10 -14.10 4.13
C LEU A 143 -10.78 -13.93 4.88
N SER A 144 -10.27 -12.71 4.99
CA SER A 144 -9.05 -12.43 5.77
C SER A 144 -9.18 -12.84 7.23
N SER A 145 -10.31 -12.57 7.84
CA SER A 145 -10.58 -12.98 9.23
C SER A 145 -10.56 -14.50 9.41
N ARG A 146 -10.96 -15.28 8.40
CA ARG A 146 -10.84 -16.75 8.39
C ARG A 146 -9.40 -17.20 8.24
N PHE A 147 -8.73 -16.66 7.23
CA PHE A 147 -7.41 -17.08 6.84
C PHE A 147 -6.35 -16.72 7.88
N LYS A 148 -6.57 -15.71 8.74
CA LYS A 148 -5.70 -15.45 9.91
C LYS A 148 -5.54 -16.66 10.84
N PHE A 149 -6.59 -17.47 11.02
CA PHE A 149 -6.51 -18.69 11.83
C PHE A 149 -5.86 -19.86 11.08
N ILE A 150 -6.09 -19.95 9.76
CA ILE A 150 -5.42 -20.94 8.91
C ILE A 150 -3.92 -20.65 8.87
N TRP A 151 -3.54 -19.37 8.69
CA TRP A 151 -2.17 -18.89 8.76
C TRP A 151 -1.52 -19.23 10.10
N PHE A 152 -2.20 -18.94 11.21
CA PHE A 152 -1.71 -19.36 12.52
C PHE A 152 -1.45 -20.86 12.60
N ASN A 153 -2.44 -21.68 12.22
CA ASN A 153 -2.33 -23.13 12.23
C ASN A 153 -1.18 -23.63 11.36
N SER A 154 -1.00 -23.02 10.19
CA SER A 154 0.07 -23.38 9.27
C SER A 154 1.46 -23.10 9.81
N ILE A 155 1.65 -21.96 10.47
CA ILE A 155 2.96 -21.60 11.04
C ILE A 155 3.24 -22.38 12.33
N HIS A 156 2.21 -22.59 13.15
CA HIS A 156 2.32 -23.33 14.41
C HIS A 156 2.63 -24.81 14.16
N ASN A 157 1.83 -25.48 13.33
CA ASN A 157 1.90 -26.93 13.12
C ASN A 157 2.74 -27.36 11.90
N ASP A 158 3.27 -26.43 11.12
CA ASP A 158 3.98 -26.69 9.86
C ASP A 158 3.13 -27.47 8.82
N VAL A 159 1.83 -27.17 8.76
CA VAL A 159 0.88 -27.78 7.81
C VAL A 159 0.33 -26.74 6.83
N TYR A 160 -0.09 -27.16 5.64
CA TYR A 160 -0.62 -26.24 4.62
C TYR A 160 -2.04 -26.61 4.17
N ASP A 161 -2.76 -27.39 5.00
CA ASP A 161 -4.16 -27.74 4.77
C ASP A 161 -5.08 -26.52 4.96
N ILE A 162 -6.00 -26.32 4.01
CA ILE A 162 -6.94 -25.19 4.04
C ILE A 162 -8.33 -25.64 4.51
N VAL A 163 -8.81 -26.77 4.01
CA VAL A 163 -10.22 -27.18 4.14
C VAL A 163 -10.61 -27.46 5.59
N GLU A 164 -9.82 -28.27 6.30
CA GLU A 164 -10.11 -28.63 7.70
C GLU A 164 -10.04 -27.40 8.63
N PRO A 165 -8.97 -26.56 8.60
CA PRO A 165 -8.91 -25.38 9.45
C PRO A 165 -9.99 -24.34 9.13
N PHE A 166 -10.41 -24.22 7.87
CA PHE A 166 -11.47 -23.29 7.46
C PHE A 166 -12.81 -23.61 8.15
N GLY A 167 -13.14 -24.90 8.28
CA GLY A 167 -14.29 -25.36 9.03
C GLY A 167 -14.11 -25.26 10.54
N ARG A 168 -12.94 -25.68 11.06
CA ARG A 168 -12.64 -25.70 12.50
C ARG A 168 -12.71 -24.32 13.13
N TYR A 169 -12.14 -23.30 12.49
CA TYR A 169 -12.14 -21.93 13.01
C TYR A 169 -13.39 -21.13 12.61
N ARG A 170 -14.49 -21.80 12.19
CA ARG A 170 -15.72 -21.12 11.73
C ARG A 170 -16.30 -20.14 12.75
N VAL A 171 -16.33 -20.51 14.02
CA VAL A 171 -16.91 -19.64 15.06
C VAL A 171 -15.97 -18.47 15.37
N ALA A 172 -14.69 -18.75 15.63
CA ALA A 172 -13.66 -17.74 15.93
C ALA A 172 -13.51 -16.70 14.81
N GLY A 173 -13.38 -17.13 13.55
CA GLY A 173 -13.23 -16.19 12.42
C GLY A 173 -14.46 -15.33 12.15
N ASN A 174 -15.69 -15.81 12.43
CA ASN A 174 -16.88 -14.97 12.33
C ASN A 174 -16.92 -13.90 13.44
N SER A 175 -16.45 -14.24 14.64
CA SER A 175 -16.32 -13.26 15.72
C SER A 175 -15.29 -12.19 15.38
N LEU A 176 -14.15 -12.58 14.82
CA LEU A 176 -13.09 -11.65 14.39
C LEU A 176 -13.58 -10.75 13.25
N PHE A 177 -14.27 -11.31 12.26
CA PHE A 177 -14.81 -10.56 11.12
C PHE A 177 -15.69 -9.39 11.55
N LYS A 178 -16.62 -9.61 12.50
CA LYS A 178 -17.50 -8.54 12.99
C LYS A 178 -16.69 -7.37 13.56
N VAL A 179 -15.65 -7.68 14.34
CA VAL A 179 -14.81 -6.66 14.97
C VAL A 179 -13.97 -5.93 13.92
N MET A 180 -13.36 -6.67 12.99
CA MET A 180 -12.58 -6.08 11.91
C MET A 180 -13.44 -5.16 11.03
N LEU A 181 -14.67 -5.58 10.69
CA LEU A 181 -15.60 -4.75 9.92
C LEU A 181 -15.96 -3.46 10.67
N VAL A 182 -16.27 -3.55 11.97
CA VAL A 182 -16.55 -2.36 12.80
C VAL A 182 -15.33 -1.44 12.85
N ILE A 183 -14.13 -1.97 13.08
CA ILE A 183 -12.88 -1.19 13.10
C ILE A 183 -12.65 -0.50 11.74
N SER A 184 -12.84 -1.21 10.63
CA SER A 184 -12.69 -0.65 9.29
C SER A 184 -13.70 0.47 9.00
N VAL A 185 -14.97 0.30 9.42
CA VAL A 185 -15.99 1.34 9.28
C VAL A 185 -15.67 2.56 10.13
N ILE A 186 -15.29 2.38 11.40
CA ILE A 186 -14.91 3.50 12.28
C ILE A 186 -13.69 4.22 11.72
N GLY A 187 -12.67 3.49 11.26
CA GLY A 187 -11.47 4.08 10.65
C GLY A 187 -11.80 4.89 9.38
N LEU A 188 -12.67 4.37 8.52
CA LEU A 188 -13.13 5.08 7.32
C LEU A 188 -13.94 6.33 7.67
N LEU A 189 -14.83 6.25 8.67
CA LEU A 189 -15.58 7.40 9.16
C LEU A 189 -14.66 8.46 9.78
N SER A 190 -13.68 8.07 10.58
CA SER A 190 -12.68 8.98 11.13
C SER A 190 -11.89 9.70 10.03
N PHE A 191 -11.46 8.97 8.99
CA PHE A 191 -10.80 9.55 7.82
C PHE A 191 -11.71 10.57 7.11
N ALA A 192 -12.94 10.16 6.78
CA ALA A 192 -13.90 11.01 6.09
C ALA A 192 -14.24 12.28 6.88
N ILE A 193 -14.42 12.17 8.20
CA ILE A 193 -14.68 13.30 9.09
C ILE A 193 -13.48 14.26 9.12
N ILE A 194 -12.25 13.75 9.28
CA ILE A 194 -11.05 14.60 9.31
C ILE A 194 -10.85 15.31 7.96
N THR A 195 -11.02 14.61 6.84
CA THR A 195 -10.95 15.22 5.51
C THR A 195 -12.04 16.28 5.34
N PHE A 196 -13.28 15.99 5.75
CA PHE A 196 -14.38 16.94 5.69
C PHE A 196 -14.10 18.19 6.52
N ILE A 197 -13.68 18.05 7.78
CA ILE A 197 -13.30 19.17 8.65
C ILE A 197 -12.18 19.99 8.01
N THR A 198 -11.16 19.32 7.45
CA THR A 198 -10.03 20.00 6.80
C THR A 198 -10.50 20.83 5.61
N LEU A 199 -11.29 20.23 4.71
CA LEU A 199 -11.83 20.92 3.54
C LEU A 199 -12.76 22.07 3.93
N PHE A 200 -13.60 21.87 4.95
CA PHE A 200 -14.47 22.90 5.49
C PHE A 200 -13.65 24.06 6.08
N SER A 201 -12.61 23.77 6.86
CA SER A 201 -11.71 24.80 7.40
C SER A 201 -10.98 25.59 6.32
N ILE A 202 -10.51 24.93 5.24
CA ILE A 202 -9.91 25.62 4.09
C ILE A 202 -10.93 26.55 3.42
N HIS A 203 -12.15 26.05 3.19
CA HIS A 203 -13.21 26.82 2.55
C HIS A 203 -13.64 28.01 3.41
N SER A 204 -13.94 27.80 4.70
CA SER A 204 -14.36 28.85 5.64
C SER A 204 -13.28 29.88 5.93
N ALA A 205 -12.00 29.53 5.78
CA ALA A 205 -10.93 30.50 5.88
C ALA A 205 -10.93 31.49 4.69
N GLY A 206 -11.62 31.20 3.58
CA GLY A 206 -11.50 31.99 2.35
C GLY A 206 -10.17 31.72 1.65
N ALA A 207 -9.53 30.56 1.89
CA ALA A 207 -8.23 30.22 1.30
C ALA A 207 -8.25 30.13 -0.24
N PHE A 208 -9.45 30.11 -0.83
CA PHE A 208 -9.67 30.15 -2.28
C PHE A 208 -10.00 31.55 -2.81
N ASP A 209 -10.09 32.56 -1.94
CA ASP A 209 -10.33 33.96 -2.33
C ASP A 209 -9.04 34.59 -2.86
N LYS A 210 -9.15 35.40 -3.92
CA LYS A 210 -7.98 36.01 -4.60
C LYS A 210 -7.14 36.91 -3.70
N ASN A 211 -7.71 37.46 -2.63
CA ASN A 211 -7.06 38.39 -1.71
C ASN A 211 -6.70 37.73 -0.37
N PHE A 212 -6.67 36.40 -0.30
CA PHE A 212 -6.35 35.68 0.93
C PHE A 212 -4.89 35.91 1.34
N ASP A 213 -4.68 36.55 2.51
CA ASP A 213 -3.36 36.78 3.06
C ASP A 213 -2.80 35.50 3.69
N TRP A 214 -1.90 34.84 2.94
CA TRP A 214 -1.21 33.64 3.36
C TRP A 214 -0.18 33.94 4.45
N THR A 215 -0.65 34.15 5.67
CA THR A 215 0.27 34.14 6.81
C THR A 215 0.73 32.70 7.09
N PHE A 216 2.00 32.54 7.43
CA PHE A 216 2.62 31.25 7.76
C PHE A 216 1.84 30.47 8.83
N LEU A 217 1.29 31.16 9.83
CA LEU A 217 0.52 30.56 10.93
C LEU A 217 -0.84 30.01 10.47
N ILE A 218 -1.48 30.64 9.49
CA ILE A 218 -2.74 30.18 8.91
C ILE A 218 -2.49 28.92 8.06
N GLY A 219 -1.46 28.93 7.20
CA GLY A 219 -1.05 27.74 6.44
C GLY A 219 -0.68 26.55 7.34
N LEU A 220 0.03 26.80 8.44
CA LEU A 220 0.40 25.76 9.40
C LEU A 220 -0.83 25.12 10.08
N LYS A 221 -1.81 25.92 10.50
CA LYS A 221 -3.04 25.38 11.12
C LYS A 221 -3.92 24.63 10.14
N ILE A 222 -4.04 25.13 8.91
CA ILE A 222 -4.91 24.54 7.89
C ILE A 222 -4.37 23.19 7.39
N PHE A 223 -3.05 23.03 7.29
CA PHE A 223 -2.47 21.82 6.70
C PHE A 223 -1.79 20.90 7.73
N ILE A 224 -0.96 21.42 8.63
CA ILE A 224 -0.15 20.57 9.53
C ILE A 224 -1.02 19.94 10.63
N ALA A 225 -1.93 20.70 11.25
CA ALA A 225 -2.78 20.17 12.32
C ALA A 225 -3.66 18.98 11.88
N PRO A 226 -4.42 19.04 10.77
CA PRO A 226 -5.21 17.89 10.33
C PRO A 226 -4.35 16.72 9.85
N ILE A 227 -3.17 16.97 9.27
CA ILE A 227 -2.22 15.90 8.92
C ILE A 227 -1.72 15.18 10.18
N LEU A 228 -1.38 15.90 11.23
CA LEU A 228 -0.93 15.29 12.50
C LEU A 228 -2.06 14.51 13.19
N ILE A 229 -3.29 15.05 13.19
CA ILE A 229 -4.47 14.34 13.72
C ILE A 229 -4.72 13.07 12.91
N LEU A 230 -4.71 13.18 11.58
CA LEU A 230 -4.88 12.03 10.69
C LEU A 230 -3.80 10.97 10.92
N LEU A 231 -2.54 11.39 11.03
CA LEU A 231 -1.42 10.51 11.33
C LEU A 231 -1.61 9.80 12.68
N SER A 232 -2.03 10.52 13.72
CA SER A 232 -2.31 9.94 15.04
C SER A 232 -3.42 8.88 14.97
N VAL A 233 -4.50 9.15 14.24
CA VAL A 233 -5.59 8.19 14.02
C VAL A 233 -5.12 6.96 13.24
N ILE A 234 -4.35 7.15 12.17
CA ILE A 234 -3.77 6.05 11.38
C ILE A 234 -2.87 5.18 12.27
N VAL A 235 -1.99 5.79 13.07
CA VAL A 235 -1.08 5.08 13.97
C VAL A 235 -1.87 4.31 15.04
N PHE A 236 -2.92 4.92 15.61
CA PHE A 236 -3.77 4.25 16.59
C PHE A 236 -4.43 2.99 16.02
N PHE A 237 -5.06 3.09 14.84
CA PHE A 237 -5.67 1.93 14.18
C PHE A 237 -4.63 0.88 13.77
N ALA A 238 -3.44 1.32 13.31
CA ALA A 238 -2.36 0.40 12.99
C ALA A 238 -1.93 -0.42 14.22
N ILE A 239 -1.68 0.23 15.36
CA ILE A 239 -1.32 -0.46 16.62
C ILE A 239 -2.45 -1.40 17.05
N LEU A 240 -3.71 -0.95 16.99
CA LEU A 240 -4.86 -1.78 17.34
C LEU A 240 -4.93 -3.06 16.49
N THR A 241 -4.78 -2.94 15.18
CA THR A 241 -4.80 -4.10 14.26
C THR A 241 -3.63 -5.05 14.49
N VAL A 242 -2.42 -4.53 14.74
CA VAL A 242 -1.23 -5.34 15.10
C VAL A 242 -1.49 -6.13 16.38
N CYS A 243 -2.02 -5.48 17.42
CA CYS A 243 -2.34 -6.16 18.68
C CYS A 243 -3.35 -7.28 18.47
N ILE A 244 -4.38 -7.05 17.65
CA ILE A 244 -5.37 -8.07 17.35
C ILE A 244 -4.74 -9.24 16.59
N ASP A 245 -4.00 -8.97 15.53
CA ASP A 245 -3.50 -10.01 14.63
C ASP A 245 -2.37 -10.85 15.23
N HIS A 246 -1.50 -10.22 16.02
CA HIS A 246 -0.36 -10.89 16.62
C HIS A 246 -0.74 -11.62 17.91
N PHE A 247 -1.61 -11.03 18.73
CA PHE A 247 -1.88 -11.56 20.07
C PHE A 247 -3.31 -12.08 20.23
N VAL A 248 -4.33 -11.28 19.92
CA VAL A 248 -5.72 -11.69 20.16
C VAL A 248 -6.10 -12.88 19.29
N VAL A 249 -5.73 -12.89 18.01
CA VAL A 249 -5.93 -14.04 17.11
C VAL A 249 -5.20 -15.27 17.63
N THR A 250 -3.98 -15.11 18.14
CA THR A 250 -3.21 -16.22 18.73
C THR A 250 -3.92 -16.80 19.95
N ILE A 251 -4.40 -15.95 20.87
CA ILE A 251 -5.16 -16.38 22.05
C ILE A 251 -6.48 -17.05 21.62
N MET A 252 -7.23 -16.47 20.68
CA MET A 252 -8.46 -17.08 20.15
C MET A 252 -8.21 -18.46 19.54
N ALA A 253 -7.08 -18.65 18.85
CA ALA A 253 -6.74 -19.90 18.21
C ALA A 253 -6.30 -20.98 19.21
N MET A 254 -5.56 -20.60 20.26
CA MET A 254 -5.09 -21.49 21.33
C MET A 254 -6.24 -21.91 22.25
N ASP A 255 -7.03 -20.95 22.73
CA ASP A 255 -8.09 -21.18 23.71
C ASP A 255 -9.44 -21.55 23.09
N LYS A 256 -9.54 -21.53 21.76
CA LYS A 256 -10.77 -21.79 20.98
C LYS A 256 -11.94 -20.91 21.44
N CYS A 257 -11.67 -19.64 21.73
CA CYS A 257 -12.64 -18.69 22.27
C CYS A 257 -13.02 -17.58 21.28
N LEU A 258 -14.05 -16.81 21.65
CA LEU A 258 -14.53 -15.65 20.90
C LEU A 258 -13.65 -14.41 21.15
N PHE A 259 -13.81 -13.38 20.31
CA PHE A 259 -12.98 -12.17 20.39
C PHE A 259 -13.07 -11.47 21.76
N GLY A 260 -14.27 -11.38 22.35
CA GLY A 260 -14.44 -10.67 23.63
C GLY A 260 -13.66 -11.31 24.78
N GLU A 261 -13.68 -12.65 24.87
CA GLU A 261 -12.92 -13.40 25.87
C GLU A 261 -11.42 -13.27 25.63
N ALA A 262 -10.97 -13.43 24.38
CA ALA A 262 -9.57 -13.29 24.01
C ALA A 262 -9.03 -11.88 24.26
N TRP A 263 -9.83 -10.85 23.98
CA TRP A 263 -9.48 -9.45 24.26
C TRP A 263 -9.34 -9.21 25.76
N GLY A 264 -10.24 -9.76 26.58
CA GLY A 264 -10.13 -9.68 28.04
C GLY A 264 -8.84 -10.31 28.57
N LYS A 265 -8.49 -11.51 28.08
CA LYS A 265 -7.23 -12.18 28.42
C LYS A 265 -6.01 -11.37 27.96
N PHE A 266 -6.03 -10.88 26.72
CA PHE A 266 -4.98 -10.02 26.18
C PHE A 266 -4.80 -8.74 27.00
N ALA A 267 -5.88 -8.05 27.34
CA ALA A 267 -5.84 -6.80 28.11
C ALA A 267 -5.20 -7.01 29.50
N ARG A 268 -5.47 -8.15 30.15
CA ARG A 268 -4.81 -8.53 31.41
C ARG A 268 -3.30 -8.74 31.22
N ILE A 269 -2.90 -9.52 30.22
CA ILE A 269 -1.49 -9.81 29.91
C ILE A 269 -0.74 -8.51 29.53
N TYR A 270 -1.38 -7.64 28.75
CA TYR A 270 -0.85 -6.33 28.36
C TYR A 270 -0.62 -5.42 29.58
N LYS A 271 -1.56 -5.40 30.52
CA LYS A 271 -1.45 -4.59 31.75
C LYS A 271 -0.33 -5.11 32.65
N GLU A 272 -0.12 -6.43 32.70
CA GLU A 272 0.95 -7.05 33.47
C GLU A 272 2.34 -6.83 32.83
N ASN A 273 2.42 -6.73 31.50
CA ASN A 273 3.68 -6.68 30.75
C ASN A 273 3.82 -5.45 29.83
N THR A 274 3.28 -4.29 30.24
CA THR A 274 3.15 -3.11 29.36
C THR A 274 4.48 -2.67 28.74
N LYS A 275 5.57 -2.71 29.51
CA LYS A 275 6.91 -2.33 29.03
C LYS A 275 7.40 -3.25 27.91
N ASP A 276 7.18 -4.56 28.06
CA ASP A 276 7.61 -5.55 27.07
C ASP A 276 6.80 -5.42 25.77
N PHE A 277 5.52 -5.06 25.84
CA PHE A 277 4.72 -4.79 24.64
C PHE A 277 5.16 -3.53 23.89
N TRP A 278 5.51 -2.45 24.59
CA TRP A 278 6.04 -1.25 23.94
C TRP A 278 7.42 -1.51 23.32
N LEU A 279 8.27 -2.28 24.01
CA LEU A 279 9.54 -2.73 23.47
C LEU A 279 9.35 -3.64 22.24
N TYR A 280 8.38 -4.54 22.29
CA TYR A 280 7.99 -5.38 21.15
C TYR A 280 7.56 -4.54 19.94
N ILE A 281 6.70 -3.53 20.13
CA ILE A 281 6.26 -2.64 19.05
C ILE A 281 7.45 -1.86 18.48
N LEU A 282 8.36 -1.37 19.33
CA LEU A 282 9.55 -0.65 18.89
C LEU A 282 10.46 -1.55 18.03
N VAL A 283 10.70 -2.78 18.48
CA VAL A 283 11.46 -3.79 17.72
C VAL A 283 10.74 -4.11 16.42
N LEU A 284 9.41 -4.25 16.43
CA LEU A 284 8.61 -4.53 15.25
C LEU A 284 8.71 -3.41 14.21
N ILE A 285 8.72 -2.14 14.62
CA ILE A 285 8.94 -1.01 13.72
C ILE A 285 10.34 -1.09 13.09
N GLY A 286 11.38 -1.32 13.90
CA GLY A 286 12.75 -1.45 13.41
C GLY A 286 12.93 -2.61 12.42
N LEU A 287 12.43 -3.80 12.76
CA LEU A 287 12.42 -4.97 11.88
C LEU A 287 11.57 -4.72 10.64
N GLY A 288 10.42 -4.03 10.77
CA GLY A 288 9.55 -3.67 9.65
C GLY A 288 10.27 -2.79 8.62
N ILE A 289 11.02 -1.80 9.08
CA ILE A 289 11.85 -0.95 8.22
C ILE A 289 12.95 -1.77 7.54
N ALA A 290 13.70 -2.57 8.31
CA ALA A 290 14.80 -3.39 7.77
C ALA A 290 14.31 -4.40 6.71
N THR A 291 13.23 -5.13 7.02
CA THR A 291 12.60 -6.08 6.09
C THR A 291 12.00 -5.39 4.88
N GLY A 292 11.38 -4.22 5.04
CA GLY A 292 10.86 -3.41 3.93
C GLY A 292 11.96 -2.97 2.95
N ILE A 293 13.11 -2.52 3.45
CA ILE A 293 14.26 -2.15 2.62
C ILE A 293 14.77 -3.36 1.84
N ILE A 294 15.00 -4.49 2.52
CA ILE A 294 15.49 -5.72 1.89
C ILE A 294 14.50 -6.23 0.84
N ALA A 295 13.21 -6.30 1.19
CA ALA A 295 12.16 -6.75 0.28
C ALA A 295 12.06 -5.85 -0.96
N THR A 296 12.19 -4.53 -0.78
CA THR A 296 12.15 -3.57 -1.90
C THR A 296 13.35 -3.75 -2.83
N ILE A 297 14.56 -3.93 -2.30
CA ILE A 297 15.76 -4.19 -3.10
C ILE A 297 15.58 -5.47 -3.93
N ILE A 298 15.13 -6.56 -3.30
CA ILE A 298 14.87 -7.84 -3.99
C ILE A 298 13.78 -7.65 -5.05
N ALA A 299 12.69 -6.93 -4.73
CA ALA A 299 11.60 -6.68 -5.65
C ALA A 299 12.05 -5.88 -6.88
N VAL A 300 12.87 -4.84 -6.70
CA VAL A 300 13.41 -4.05 -7.83
C VAL A 300 14.27 -4.92 -8.73
N ILE A 301 15.17 -5.74 -8.18
CA ILE A 301 16.01 -6.65 -8.97
C ILE A 301 15.14 -7.64 -9.76
N VAL A 302 14.15 -8.25 -9.10
CA VAL A 302 13.23 -9.20 -9.72
C VAL A 302 12.37 -8.53 -10.80
N ILE A 303 11.85 -7.33 -10.56
CA ILE A 303 11.07 -6.57 -11.54
C ILE A 303 11.91 -6.24 -12.77
N ILE A 304 13.16 -5.80 -12.60
CA ILE A 304 14.07 -5.55 -13.73
C ILE A 304 14.30 -6.84 -14.52
N ALA A 305 14.57 -7.96 -13.86
CA ALA A 305 14.75 -9.24 -14.52
C ALA A 305 13.49 -9.69 -15.30
N LEU A 306 12.30 -9.55 -14.69
CA LEU A 306 11.03 -9.85 -15.35
C LEU A 306 10.78 -8.92 -16.55
N MET A 307 11.07 -7.63 -16.43
CA MET A 307 10.94 -6.67 -17.53
C MET A 307 11.88 -7.03 -18.69
N LEU A 308 13.12 -7.43 -18.42
CA LEU A 308 14.05 -7.89 -19.46
C LEU A 308 13.52 -9.14 -20.18
N ILE A 309 13.02 -10.13 -19.42
CA ILE A 309 12.41 -11.33 -19.99
C ILE A 309 11.18 -10.95 -20.84
N ALA A 310 10.34 -10.04 -20.37
CA ALA A 310 9.17 -9.57 -21.11
C ALA A 310 9.58 -8.88 -22.42
N VAL A 311 10.56 -7.98 -22.39
CA VAL A 311 11.05 -7.30 -23.59
C VAL A 311 11.61 -8.29 -24.61
N ILE A 312 12.37 -9.30 -24.16
CA ILE A 312 12.91 -10.33 -25.05
C ILE A 312 11.77 -11.16 -25.65
N VAL A 313 10.87 -11.70 -24.83
CA VAL A 313 9.79 -12.59 -25.28
C VAL A 313 8.79 -11.85 -26.17
N PHE A 314 8.21 -10.74 -25.68
CA PHE A 314 7.19 -10.00 -26.42
C PHE A 314 7.78 -9.16 -27.56
N GLY A 315 8.97 -8.61 -27.39
CA GLY A 315 9.67 -7.85 -28.42
C GLY A 315 10.11 -8.73 -29.60
N LEU A 316 10.71 -9.90 -29.33
CA LEU A 316 11.04 -10.86 -30.38
C LEU A 316 9.78 -11.34 -31.12
N LEU A 317 8.72 -11.66 -30.37
CA LEU A 317 7.45 -12.10 -30.94
C LEU A 317 6.84 -11.01 -31.84
N PHE A 318 6.93 -9.74 -31.43
CA PHE A 318 6.49 -8.61 -32.25
C PHE A 318 7.27 -8.49 -33.57
N VAL A 319 8.60 -8.60 -33.52
CA VAL A 319 9.45 -8.52 -34.73
C VAL A 319 9.16 -9.68 -35.68
N LEU A 320 9.08 -10.92 -35.17
CA LEU A 320 8.77 -12.11 -35.99
C LEU A 320 7.39 -12.00 -36.65
N PHE A 321 6.38 -11.51 -35.91
CA PHE A 321 5.03 -11.34 -36.46
C PHE A 321 5.00 -10.31 -37.59
N GLN A 322 5.71 -9.19 -37.46
CA GLN A 322 5.79 -8.18 -38.53
C GLN A 322 6.41 -8.73 -39.82
N MET A 323 7.35 -9.67 -39.71
CA MET A 323 7.98 -10.30 -40.88
C MET A 323 7.07 -11.31 -41.58
N ILE A 324 6.24 -12.06 -40.82
CA ILE A 324 5.45 -13.19 -41.35
C ILE A 324 4.02 -12.77 -41.73
N MET A 325 3.35 -11.95 -40.92
CA MET A 325 1.94 -11.60 -41.09
C MET A 325 1.69 -10.11 -40.91
N LYS A 326 1.17 -9.43 -41.93
CA LYS A 326 0.72 -8.01 -41.85
C LYS A 326 -0.54 -7.81 -40.97
N ALA A 327 -0.98 -8.83 -40.23
CA ALA A 327 -2.22 -8.83 -39.46
C ALA A 327 -1.98 -8.48 -37.98
N LYS A 328 -2.11 -7.19 -37.64
CA LYS A 328 -1.94 -6.64 -36.27
C LYS A 328 -2.85 -7.29 -35.22
N ILE A 329 -4.02 -7.77 -35.62
CA ILE A 329 -5.02 -8.39 -34.73
C ILE A 329 -4.51 -9.73 -34.19
N ILE A 330 -3.85 -10.55 -35.02
CA ILE A 330 -3.37 -11.87 -34.59
C ILE A 330 -2.24 -11.72 -33.56
N PHE A 331 -1.34 -10.75 -33.76
CA PHE A 331 -0.32 -10.41 -32.77
C PHE A 331 -0.96 -10.01 -31.42
N ALA A 332 -1.98 -9.14 -31.44
CA ALA A 332 -2.63 -8.71 -30.21
C ALA A 332 -3.26 -9.88 -29.43
N ILE A 333 -3.87 -10.84 -30.13
CA ILE A 333 -4.45 -12.05 -29.52
C ILE A 333 -3.35 -12.92 -28.89
N VAL A 334 -2.25 -13.16 -29.60
CA VAL A 334 -1.12 -13.97 -29.09
C VAL A 334 -0.42 -13.27 -27.92
N ALA A 335 -0.19 -11.96 -28.04
CA ALA A 335 0.40 -11.16 -26.97
C ALA A 335 -0.49 -11.17 -25.72
N PHE A 336 -1.81 -11.10 -25.87
CA PHE A 336 -2.73 -11.24 -24.75
C PHE A 336 -2.70 -12.65 -24.14
N ALA A 337 -2.72 -13.69 -24.98
CA ALA A 337 -2.70 -15.08 -24.54
C ALA A 337 -1.44 -15.48 -23.77
N LEU A 338 -0.28 -14.90 -24.11
CA LEU A 338 0.98 -15.10 -23.37
C LEU A 338 1.19 -14.06 -22.26
N GLY A 339 0.69 -12.85 -22.45
CA GLY A 339 0.78 -11.74 -21.50
C GLY A 339 0.06 -12.01 -20.19
N VAL A 340 -1.14 -12.59 -20.24
CA VAL A 340 -1.91 -12.92 -19.03
C VAL A 340 -1.19 -13.96 -18.16
N PRO A 341 -0.75 -15.12 -18.66
CA PRO A 341 0.06 -16.06 -17.88
C PRO A 341 1.37 -15.46 -17.37
N PHE A 342 2.07 -14.66 -18.20
CA PHE A 342 3.30 -14.00 -17.78
C PHE A 342 3.06 -13.03 -16.61
N ALA A 343 2.03 -12.18 -16.71
CA ALA A 343 1.64 -11.25 -15.65
C ALA A 343 1.24 -11.99 -14.37
N LEU A 344 0.54 -13.12 -14.49
CA LEU A 344 0.16 -13.95 -13.34
C LEU A 344 1.38 -14.57 -12.66
N ILE A 345 2.34 -15.10 -13.43
CA ILE A 345 3.60 -15.64 -12.88
C ILE A 345 4.41 -14.52 -12.24
N ALA A 346 4.54 -13.36 -12.89
CA ALA A 346 5.22 -12.19 -12.35
C ALA A 346 4.59 -11.75 -11.02
N PHE A 347 3.26 -11.66 -10.95
CA PHE A 347 2.53 -11.35 -9.73
C PHE A 347 2.82 -12.35 -8.60
N LEU A 348 2.82 -13.65 -8.90
CA LEU A 348 3.13 -14.70 -7.92
C LEU A 348 4.57 -14.58 -7.41
N ILE A 349 5.54 -14.38 -8.31
CA ILE A 349 6.96 -14.21 -7.95
C ILE A 349 7.14 -12.98 -7.05
N ILE A 350 6.57 -11.84 -7.44
CA ILE A 350 6.69 -10.59 -6.66
C ILE A 350 6.07 -10.76 -5.27
N THR A 351 4.86 -11.34 -5.20
CA THR A 351 4.19 -11.60 -3.91
C THR A 351 4.98 -12.58 -3.04
N SER A 352 5.65 -13.54 -3.67
CA SER A 352 6.48 -14.56 -2.99
C SER A 352 7.68 -13.99 -2.24
N ILE A 353 8.16 -12.80 -2.59
CA ILE A 353 9.23 -12.10 -1.86
C ILE A 353 8.79 -11.79 -0.42
N GLY A 354 7.51 -11.50 -0.20
CA GLY A 354 6.97 -11.17 1.11
C GLY A 354 6.83 -12.37 2.06
N LEU A 355 6.76 -13.59 1.53
CA LEU A 355 6.39 -14.78 2.31
C LEU A 355 7.38 -15.08 3.46
N PRO A 356 8.71 -15.08 3.26
CA PRO A 356 9.66 -15.27 4.35
C PRO A 356 9.51 -14.25 5.48
N PHE A 357 9.25 -12.99 5.14
CA PHE A 357 9.07 -11.94 6.13
C PHE A 357 7.78 -12.14 6.93
N ALA A 358 6.68 -12.51 6.27
CA ALA A 358 5.43 -12.79 6.96
C ALA A 358 5.55 -13.99 7.92
N VAL A 359 6.21 -15.07 7.50
CA VAL A 359 6.48 -16.23 8.37
C VAL A 359 7.35 -15.80 9.55
N PHE A 360 8.39 -15.00 9.31
CA PHE A 360 9.27 -14.47 10.35
C PHE A 360 8.51 -13.64 11.39
N PHE A 361 7.73 -12.64 10.97
CA PHE A 361 6.97 -11.80 11.90
C PHE A 361 5.92 -12.62 12.67
N ARG A 362 5.30 -13.61 12.03
CA ARG A 362 4.39 -14.52 12.74
C ARG A 362 5.12 -15.31 13.82
N ASN A 363 6.23 -15.96 13.49
CA ASN A 363 7.04 -16.69 14.48
C ASN A 363 7.55 -15.79 15.60
N PHE A 364 7.99 -14.57 15.26
CA PHE A 364 8.44 -13.59 16.24
C PHE A 364 7.35 -13.23 17.26
N SER A 365 6.10 -13.02 16.80
CA SER A 365 4.97 -12.80 17.71
C SER A 365 4.69 -14.01 18.62
N LEU A 366 4.83 -15.23 18.11
CA LEU A 366 4.58 -16.46 18.87
C LEU A 366 5.67 -16.73 19.91
N TYR A 367 6.93 -16.50 19.58
CA TYR A 367 8.03 -16.61 20.54
C TYR A 367 7.96 -15.50 21.59
N PHE A 368 7.58 -14.28 21.22
CA PHE A 368 7.39 -13.20 22.17
C PHE A 368 6.31 -13.53 23.20
N ILE A 369 5.11 -13.94 22.79
CA ILE A 369 4.05 -14.30 23.77
C ILE A 369 4.46 -15.49 24.65
N SER A 370 5.23 -16.43 24.10
CA SER A 370 5.81 -17.56 24.86
C SER A 370 6.81 -17.11 25.92
N SER A 371 7.48 -15.98 25.72
CA SER A 371 8.48 -15.45 26.65
C SER A 371 7.88 -14.70 27.85
N LEU A 372 6.59 -14.36 27.81
CA LEU A 372 5.92 -13.58 28.86
C LEU A 372 5.47 -14.41 30.09
N ASP A 373 5.84 -15.70 30.19
CA ASP A 373 5.43 -16.62 31.27
C ASP A 373 3.90 -16.61 31.56
N CYS A 374 3.08 -16.28 30.55
CA CYS A 374 1.66 -15.95 30.70
C CYS A 374 0.71 -17.14 30.42
N GLY A 375 1.23 -18.37 30.42
CA GLY A 375 0.47 -19.59 30.17
C GLY A 375 0.25 -19.95 28.70
N TYR A 376 0.75 -19.14 27.76
CA TYR A 376 0.76 -19.48 26.34
C TYR A 376 2.17 -19.91 25.92
N SER A 377 2.32 -21.14 25.45
CA SER A 377 3.56 -21.62 24.83
C SER A 377 3.25 -22.21 23.45
N PRO A 378 2.81 -21.37 22.47
CA PRO A 378 2.55 -21.83 21.12
C PRO A 378 3.78 -22.44 20.45
N LEU A 379 4.99 -22.17 20.90
CA LEU A 379 6.18 -22.87 20.43
C LEU A 379 7.01 -23.23 21.66
N ALA A 380 7.35 -24.51 21.81
CA ALA A 380 8.29 -24.93 22.84
C ALA A 380 9.63 -24.25 22.54
N LEU A 381 10.06 -23.35 23.42
CA LEU A 381 11.28 -22.56 23.24
C LEU A 381 12.55 -23.44 23.17
N ASP A 382 12.46 -24.67 23.68
CA ASP A 382 13.58 -25.58 23.90
C ASP A 382 13.72 -26.57 22.74
N ASN A 383 12.63 -26.87 22.02
CA ASN A 383 12.61 -27.90 20.97
C ASN A 383 13.49 -27.56 19.75
N PHE A 384 13.83 -26.29 19.50
CA PHE A 384 14.64 -25.95 18.32
C PHE A 384 16.13 -26.28 18.47
N ASP A 385 16.64 -26.26 19.71
CA ASP A 385 18.00 -26.69 20.01
C ASP A 385 18.10 -28.24 19.90
N ASP A 386 17.04 -28.95 20.29
CA ASP A 386 16.92 -30.42 20.12
C ASP A 386 16.72 -30.85 18.66
N ILE A 387 16.06 -30.04 17.82
CA ILE A 387 15.90 -30.37 16.39
C ILE A 387 17.25 -30.27 15.63
N LYS A 388 18.15 -29.37 16.05
CA LYS A 388 19.50 -29.30 15.47
C LYS A 388 20.39 -30.49 15.85
N THR A 389 20.16 -31.13 17.00
CA THR A 389 20.96 -32.29 17.45
C THR A 389 20.50 -33.61 16.82
N ILE A 390 19.29 -33.68 16.27
CA ILE A 390 18.76 -34.89 15.59
C ILE A 390 19.18 -34.95 14.11
N ASN A 391 19.54 -33.80 13.50
CA ASN A 391 19.93 -33.68 12.10
C ASN A 391 21.46 -33.48 11.87
N LEU A 392 22.27 -33.80 12.88
CA LEU A 392 23.73 -33.97 12.78
C LEU A 392 24.06 -35.45 13.05
#